data_AF-A0A2V6NK95-F1
#
_entry.id   AF-A0A2V6NK95-F1
#
_cell.length_a   1.000
_cell.length_b   1.000
_cell.length_c   1.000
_cell.angle_alpha   90.00
_cell.angle_beta   90.00
_cell.angle_gamma   90.00
#
_symmetry.space_group_name_H-M   'P 1'
#
loop_
_entity.id
_entity.type
_entity.pdbx_description
1 polymer ?
#
loop_
_entity_poly.entity_id
_entity_poly.type
_entity_poly.pdbx_seq_one_letter_code
_entity_poly.pdbx_strand_id
1 'polypeptide(L)'
;PIARPPVPIPRTAPPQKLQSVAPRLAPNEVLLDLPLDVVSMQVNAAFQIGAIRARPASLTVAIEIPALTATAALPLKTGFHLGPIDLDANGCISIVRLIPTSQPFRPVQTRSAFEIGGVTVVPANERERIQLMSIAASRMTMQLFAPLELISVELAPNLEIRQLVMRCRGNAVRVSLNSQSSPAQSGASFEATRVQLDQSRRIDELTLTPIA
;
A
#
# COMPACT_ATOMS: atom_id res chain seq x y z
N PRO A 1 25.86 37.72 -53.91
CA PRO A 1 24.93 37.26 -52.83
C PRO A 1 25.48 35.99 -52.17
N ILE A 2 25.98 36.11 -50.94
CA ILE A 2 26.59 35.00 -50.18
C ILE A 2 25.49 34.31 -49.36
N ALA A 3 25.31 33.01 -49.55
CA ALA A 3 24.32 32.20 -48.84
C ALA A 3 24.73 32.01 -47.36
N ARG A 4 23.81 32.29 -46.43
CA ARG A 4 24.02 32.07 -44.99
C ARG A 4 23.91 30.56 -44.66
N PRO A 5 24.78 30.02 -43.78
CA PRO A 5 24.67 28.64 -43.35
C PRO A 5 23.48 28.44 -42.39
N PRO A 6 22.89 27.24 -42.33
CA PRO A 6 21.74 26.96 -41.46
C PRO A 6 22.15 26.91 -39.99
N VAL A 7 21.29 27.47 -39.12
CA VAL A 7 21.46 27.49 -37.66
C VAL A 7 21.18 26.09 -37.09
N PRO A 8 21.98 25.59 -36.11
CA PRO A 8 21.72 24.28 -35.51
C PRO A 8 20.45 24.33 -34.64
N ILE A 9 19.55 23.37 -34.83
CA ILE A 9 18.38 23.15 -33.99
C ILE A 9 18.85 22.58 -32.65
N PRO A 10 18.49 23.15 -31.49
CA PRO A 10 18.83 22.56 -30.20
C PRO A 10 18.14 21.20 -30.05
N ARG A 11 18.92 20.14 -29.84
CA ARG A 11 18.37 18.84 -29.43
C ARG A 11 17.74 19.00 -28.06
N THR A 12 16.42 19.00 -27.99
CA THR A 12 15.68 18.81 -26.75
C THR A 12 16.10 17.48 -26.12
N ALA A 13 16.67 17.55 -24.92
CA ALA A 13 16.96 16.38 -24.10
C ALA A 13 15.65 15.60 -23.87
N PRO A 14 15.69 14.25 -23.84
CA PRO A 14 14.53 13.46 -23.52
C PRO A 14 14.01 13.83 -22.11
N PRO A 15 12.69 13.83 -21.88
CA PRO A 15 12.13 14.17 -20.59
C PRO A 15 12.71 13.22 -19.54
N GLN A 16 13.43 13.81 -18.59
CA GLN A 16 13.96 13.11 -17.43
C GLN A 16 12.77 12.50 -16.70
N LYS A 17 12.61 11.18 -16.82
CA LYS A 17 11.60 10.41 -16.11
C LYS A 17 11.77 10.79 -14.64
N LEU A 18 10.81 11.53 -14.07
CA LEU A 18 10.74 11.79 -12.63
C LEU A 18 10.79 10.42 -11.97
N GLN A 19 11.98 10.03 -11.50
CA GLN A 19 12.14 8.86 -10.67
C GLN A 19 11.39 9.23 -9.40
N SER A 20 10.17 8.72 -9.28
CA SER A 20 9.43 8.68 -8.03
C SER A 20 10.42 8.16 -7.00
N VAL A 21 10.89 9.03 -6.10
CA VAL A 21 11.84 8.67 -5.06
C VAL A 21 11.07 7.71 -4.17
N ALA A 22 11.32 6.42 -4.37
CA ALA A 22 10.78 5.43 -3.47
C ALA A 22 11.28 5.77 -2.07
N PRO A 23 10.40 5.84 -1.04
CA PRO A 23 10.87 5.96 0.33
C PRO A 23 11.84 4.81 0.57
N ARG A 24 13.10 5.15 0.79
CA ARG A 24 14.16 4.18 1.08
C ARG A 24 13.89 3.68 2.49
N LEU A 25 13.61 2.39 2.61
CA LEU A 25 13.48 1.73 3.90
C LEU A 25 14.77 1.95 4.70
N ALA A 26 14.62 2.32 5.97
CA ALA A 26 15.75 2.39 6.87
C ALA A 26 16.36 0.98 7.10
N PRO A 27 17.62 0.86 7.52
CA PRO A 27 18.31 -0.43 7.67
C PRO A 27 17.62 -1.47 8.57
N ASN A 28 16.70 -1.04 9.44
CA ASN A 28 15.96 -1.91 10.37
C ASN A 28 14.45 -1.97 10.08
N GLU A 29 14.03 -1.43 8.92
CA GLU A 29 12.64 -1.48 8.51
C GLU A 29 12.34 -2.73 7.68
N VAL A 30 11.18 -3.29 7.95
CA VAL A 30 10.60 -4.39 7.20
C VAL A 30 9.36 -3.88 6.47
N LEU A 31 9.00 -4.53 5.37
CA LEU A 31 7.76 -4.23 4.66
C LEU A 31 6.67 -5.20 5.09
N LEU A 32 5.57 -4.68 5.62
CA LEU A 32 4.32 -5.41 5.74
C LEU A 32 3.69 -5.57 4.36
N ASP A 33 3.24 -6.77 4.00
CA ASP A 33 2.45 -7.08 2.80
C ASP A 33 1.01 -7.43 3.25
N LEU A 34 0.09 -6.50 3.01
CA LEU A 34 -1.32 -6.60 3.40
C LEU A 34 -2.23 -6.64 2.17
N PRO A 35 -2.94 -7.76 1.94
CA PRO A 35 -3.93 -7.85 0.88
C PRO A 35 -5.23 -7.10 1.22
N LEU A 36 -5.73 -6.32 0.28
CA LEU A 36 -6.92 -5.49 0.44
C LEU A 36 -7.96 -5.73 -0.65
N ASP A 37 -9.23 -5.71 -0.25
CA ASP A 37 -10.41 -5.59 -1.13
C ASP A 37 -10.79 -4.11 -1.22
N VAL A 38 -10.87 -3.57 -2.44
CA VAL A 38 -11.31 -2.20 -2.70
C VAL A 38 -12.82 -2.11 -2.55
N VAL A 39 -13.27 -1.22 -1.67
CA VAL A 39 -14.69 -0.94 -1.40
C VAL A 39 -15.20 0.13 -2.36
N SER A 40 -14.47 1.22 -2.51
CA SER A 40 -14.82 2.29 -3.44
C SER A 40 -13.59 3.10 -3.83
N MET A 41 -13.61 3.68 -5.02
CA MET A 41 -12.57 4.57 -5.50
C MET A 41 -13.19 5.89 -5.95
N GLN A 42 -12.62 7.01 -5.53
CA GLN A 42 -12.96 8.34 -6.04
C GLN A 42 -11.97 8.71 -7.13
N VAL A 43 -12.49 9.18 -8.26
CA VAL A 43 -11.68 9.73 -9.36
C VAL A 43 -12.16 11.15 -9.69
N ASN A 44 -11.23 12.02 -10.10
CA ASN A 44 -11.54 13.37 -10.56
C ASN A 44 -11.93 13.38 -12.05
N ALA A 45 -12.35 14.55 -12.56
CA ALA A 45 -12.68 14.73 -13.98
C ALA A 45 -11.53 14.44 -14.95
N ALA A 46 -10.27 14.46 -14.48
CA ALA A 46 -9.10 14.04 -15.24
C ALA A 46 -8.80 12.53 -15.12
N PHE A 47 -9.74 11.75 -14.56
CA PHE A 47 -9.62 10.31 -14.31
C PHE A 47 -8.42 9.90 -13.43
N GLN A 48 -7.95 10.82 -12.60
CA GLN A 48 -6.93 10.53 -11.59
C GLN A 48 -7.61 10.08 -10.31
N ILE A 49 -7.02 9.07 -9.65
CA ILE A 49 -7.46 8.59 -8.34
C ILE A 49 -7.32 9.73 -7.33
N GLY A 50 -8.37 10.02 -6.58
CA GLY A 50 -8.37 10.98 -5.48
C GLY A 50 -8.39 10.30 -4.11
N ALA A 51 -9.10 9.18 -3.98
CA ALA A 51 -9.14 8.38 -2.75
C ALA A 51 -9.54 6.94 -3.05
N ILE A 52 -9.04 6.00 -2.26
CA ILE A 52 -9.42 4.59 -2.27
C ILE A 52 -9.88 4.21 -0.87
N ARG A 53 -11.07 3.65 -0.76
CA ARG A 53 -11.52 2.96 0.46
C ARG A 53 -11.33 1.46 0.27
N ALA A 54 -10.71 0.81 1.24
CA ALA A 54 -10.41 -0.62 1.15
C ALA A 54 -10.45 -1.29 2.52
N ARG A 55 -10.73 -2.59 2.52
CA ARG A 55 -10.75 -3.44 3.72
C ARG A 55 -9.74 -4.56 3.57
N PRO A 56 -9.20 -5.12 4.67
CA PRO A 56 -8.39 -6.33 4.59
C PRO A 56 -9.14 -7.48 3.90
N ALA A 57 -8.53 -8.04 2.86
CA ALA A 57 -9.04 -9.25 2.21
C ALA A 57 -8.68 -10.52 3.01
N SER A 58 -7.63 -10.43 3.82
CA SER A 58 -7.18 -11.46 4.75
C SER A 58 -6.53 -10.82 5.96
N LEU A 59 -6.62 -11.48 7.11
CA LEU A 59 -5.85 -11.13 8.31
C LEU A 59 -4.46 -11.75 8.31
N THR A 60 -4.16 -12.65 7.37
CA THR A 60 -2.81 -13.20 7.18
C THR A 60 -2.01 -12.24 6.31
N VAL A 61 -0.93 -11.72 6.85
CA VAL A 61 0.01 -10.79 6.23
C VAL A 61 1.38 -11.44 6.08
N ALA A 62 2.24 -10.89 5.24
CA ALA A 62 3.65 -11.26 5.20
C ALA A 62 4.53 -10.09 5.63
N ILE A 63 5.74 -10.42 6.07
CA ILE A 63 6.81 -9.45 6.27
C ILE A 63 7.90 -9.75 5.25
N GLU A 64 8.30 -8.75 4.49
CA GLU A 64 9.49 -8.79 3.66
C GLU A 64 10.63 -8.03 4.35
N ILE A 65 11.80 -8.66 4.48
CA ILE A 65 13.00 -8.02 5.00
C ILE A 65 13.93 -7.74 3.81
N PRO A 66 14.00 -6.48 3.31
CA PRO A 66 14.69 -6.16 2.07
C PRO A 66 16.16 -6.59 2.06
N ALA A 67 16.85 -6.41 3.19
CA ALA A 67 18.25 -6.80 3.34
C ALA A 67 18.48 -8.30 3.11
N LEU A 68 17.54 -9.15 3.54
CA LEU A 68 17.64 -10.60 3.38
C LEU A 68 17.21 -11.07 1.98
N THR A 69 16.28 -10.35 1.34
CA THR A 69 15.85 -10.69 -0.03
C THR A 69 16.95 -10.47 -1.09
N ALA A 70 17.94 -9.62 -0.81
CA ALA A 70 19.07 -9.40 -1.72
C ALA A 70 20.10 -10.55 -1.67
N THR A 71 20.16 -11.30 -0.56
CA THR A 71 21.15 -12.36 -0.31
C THR A 71 20.57 -13.77 -0.35
N ALA A 72 19.26 -13.93 -0.16
CA ALA A 72 18.60 -15.24 -0.14
C ALA A 72 18.03 -15.59 -1.53
N ALA A 73 18.19 -16.86 -1.95
CA ALA A 73 17.68 -17.38 -3.22
C ALA A 73 16.14 -17.49 -3.29
N LEU A 74 15.44 -17.28 -2.16
CA LEU A 74 13.99 -17.31 -2.05
C LEU A 74 13.52 -16.20 -1.09
N PRO A 75 12.50 -15.39 -1.48
CA PRO A 75 11.91 -14.44 -0.55
C PRO A 75 11.19 -15.21 0.56
N LEU A 76 11.69 -15.12 1.80
CA LEU A 76 11.00 -15.61 2.99
C LEU A 76 9.76 -14.74 3.25
N LYS A 77 8.62 -15.09 2.64
CA LYS A 77 7.32 -14.54 3.03
C LYS A 77 6.73 -15.37 4.17
N THR A 78 7.23 -15.17 5.38
CA THR A 78 6.65 -15.78 6.58
C THR A 78 5.28 -15.16 6.84
N GLY A 79 4.26 -16.01 7.03
CA GLY A 79 2.91 -15.58 7.34
C GLY A 79 2.76 -15.17 8.80
N PHE A 80 2.04 -14.08 9.05
CA PHE A 80 1.64 -13.62 10.38
C PHE A 80 0.14 -13.32 10.37
N HIS A 81 -0.53 -13.49 11.50
CA HIS A 81 -1.84 -12.90 11.70
C HIS A 81 -1.71 -11.45 12.19
N LEU A 82 -2.47 -10.55 11.56
CA LEU A 82 -2.61 -9.18 11.98
C LEU A 82 -3.42 -9.13 13.29
N GLY A 83 -2.74 -8.77 14.36
CA GLY A 83 -3.31 -8.57 15.69
C GLY A 83 -3.93 -7.18 15.88
N PRO A 84 -4.27 -6.83 17.13
CA PRO A 84 -4.77 -5.51 17.49
C PRO A 84 -3.80 -4.37 17.14
N ILE A 85 -4.35 -3.27 16.64
CA ILE A 85 -3.63 -2.08 16.22
C ILE A 85 -3.92 -0.93 17.19
N ASP A 86 -2.89 -0.16 17.49
CA ASP A 86 -3.07 1.11 18.20
C ASP A 86 -2.98 2.28 17.22
N LEU A 87 -3.86 3.25 17.44
CA LEU A 87 -3.83 4.53 16.74
C LEU A 87 -3.20 5.59 17.65
N ASP A 88 -2.52 6.57 17.06
CA ASP A 88 -2.09 7.77 17.78
C ASP A 88 -3.25 8.76 18.00
N ALA A 89 -2.96 9.91 18.61
CA ALA A 89 -3.94 10.96 18.86
C ALA A 89 -4.58 11.56 17.59
N ASN A 90 -3.94 11.40 16.43
CA ASN A 90 -4.44 11.87 15.14
C ASN A 90 -5.26 10.80 14.40
N GLY A 91 -5.39 9.60 14.98
CA GLY A 91 -6.08 8.46 14.34
C GLY A 91 -5.21 7.74 13.30
N CYS A 92 -3.90 7.99 13.26
CA CYS A 92 -2.97 7.27 12.41
C CYS A 92 -2.47 5.99 13.11
N ILE A 93 -2.17 4.94 12.34
CA ILE A 93 -1.62 3.70 12.90
C ILE A 93 -0.25 3.99 13.50
N SER A 94 -0.08 3.69 14.79
CA SER A 94 1.19 3.85 15.50
C SER A 94 1.86 2.50 15.77
N ILE A 95 1.08 1.50 16.20
CA ILE A 95 1.57 0.16 16.53
C ILE A 95 0.79 -0.90 15.79
N VAL A 96 1.52 -1.83 15.17
CA VAL A 96 0.99 -3.05 14.54
C VAL A 96 1.52 -4.26 15.29
N ARG A 97 0.63 -5.19 15.66
CA ARG A 97 0.99 -6.46 16.30
C ARG A 97 0.88 -7.60 15.31
N LEU A 98 1.92 -8.40 15.20
CA LEU A 98 1.99 -9.55 14.29
C LEU A 98 2.14 -10.83 15.09
N ILE A 99 1.15 -11.71 14.99
CA ILE A 99 1.09 -12.98 15.72
C ILE A 99 1.61 -14.08 14.79
N PRO A 100 2.63 -14.87 15.18
CA PRO A 100 3.11 -15.98 14.36
C PRO A 100 1.98 -16.94 13.98
N THR A 101 2.01 -17.46 12.75
CA THR A 101 1.03 -18.46 12.29
C THR A 101 1.68 -19.48 11.37
N SER A 102 1.16 -20.70 11.39
CA SER A 102 1.52 -21.74 10.42
C SER A 102 0.78 -21.58 9.09
N GLN A 103 -0.22 -20.68 9.02
CA GLN A 103 -0.95 -20.43 7.79
C GLN A 103 -0.06 -19.70 6.79
N PRO A 104 0.16 -20.25 5.58
CA PRO A 104 0.98 -19.60 4.57
C PRO A 104 0.32 -18.30 4.11
N PHE A 105 1.13 -17.27 3.91
CA PHE A 105 0.69 -16.05 3.26
C PHE A 105 0.28 -16.33 1.81
N ARG A 106 -0.87 -15.79 1.40
CA ARG A 106 -1.35 -15.89 0.02
C ARG A 106 -1.55 -14.47 -0.52
N PRO A 107 -0.67 -13.99 -1.42
CA PRO A 107 -0.92 -12.74 -2.10
C PRO A 107 -2.19 -12.88 -2.93
N VAL A 108 -2.97 -11.82 -2.98
CA VAL A 108 -4.21 -11.77 -3.75
C VAL A 108 -3.86 -11.58 -5.22
N GLN A 109 -4.57 -12.32 -6.08
CA GLN A 109 -4.46 -12.18 -7.52
C GLN A 109 -5.06 -10.85 -7.94
N THR A 110 -4.20 -9.88 -8.20
CA THR A 110 -4.60 -8.55 -8.64
C THR A 110 -5.17 -8.62 -10.04
N ARG A 111 -6.44 -8.25 -10.21
CA ARG A 111 -7.08 -8.09 -11.52
C ARG A 111 -6.94 -6.64 -11.97
N SER A 112 -6.54 -6.44 -13.22
CA SER A 112 -6.43 -5.10 -13.84
C SER A 112 -7.78 -4.54 -14.31
N ALA A 113 -8.87 -5.30 -14.18
CA ALA A 113 -10.21 -4.90 -14.57
C ALA A 113 -11.07 -4.60 -13.33
N PHE A 114 -11.79 -3.48 -13.38
CA PHE A 114 -12.70 -3.00 -12.35
C PHE A 114 -14.14 -3.09 -12.88
N GLU A 115 -14.91 -4.05 -12.37
CA GLU A 115 -16.33 -4.18 -12.72
C GLU A 115 -17.15 -3.28 -11.79
N ILE A 116 -17.86 -2.32 -12.40
CA ILE A 116 -18.45 -1.19 -11.70
C ILE A 116 -19.92 -1.50 -11.42
N GLY A 117 -20.27 -1.59 -10.14
CA GLY A 117 -21.65 -1.86 -9.72
C GLY A 117 -22.55 -0.66 -9.67
N GLY A 118 -21.93 0.50 -9.54
CA GLY A 118 -22.60 1.78 -9.46
C GLY A 118 -21.58 2.88 -9.66
N VAL A 119 -22.01 3.88 -10.41
CA VAL A 119 -21.32 5.15 -10.57
C VAL A 119 -22.19 6.20 -9.92
N THR A 120 -21.65 6.90 -8.94
CA THR A 120 -22.33 8.05 -8.34
C THR A 120 -21.49 9.30 -8.57
N VAL A 121 -22.12 10.36 -9.07
CA VAL A 121 -21.49 11.69 -9.09
C VAL A 121 -21.66 12.28 -7.71
N VAL A 122 -20.53 12.57 -7.04
CA VAL A 122 -20.54 13.22 -5.73
C VAL A 122 -20.28 14.70 -5.98
N PRO A 123 -21.29 15.58 -5.86
CA PRO A 123 -21.08 17.01 -5.97
C PRO A 123 -20.37 17.47 -4.70
N ALA A 124 -19.06 17.67 -4.79
CA ALA A 124 -18.26 18.27 -3.74
C ALA A 124 -17.55 19.50 -4.33
N ASN A 125 -18.20 20.66 -4.27
CA ASN A 125 -17.70 22.02 -4.60
C ASN A 125 -16.75 22.15 -5.82
N GLU A 126 -17.21 22.81 -6.89
CA GLU A 126 -16.49 23.15 -8.15
C GLU A 126 -15.73 22.03 -8.88
N ARG A 127 -15.54 20.84 -8.30
CA ARG A 127 -14.86 19.70 -8.93
C ARG A 127 -15.77 18.49 -8.83
N GLU A 128 -16.41 18.15 -9.94
CA GLU A 128 -17.13 16.90 -10.08
C GLU A 128 -16.19 15.73 -9.77
N ARG A 129 -16.59 14.90 -8.79
CA ARG A 129 -15.90 13.66 -8.46
C ARG A 129 -16.81 12.49 -8.77
N ILE A 130 -16.24 11.48 -9.39
CA ILE A 130 -16.93 10.24 -9.70
C ILE A 130 -16.53 9.22 -8.63
N GLN A 131 -17.53 8.64 -7.95
CA GLN A 131 -17.32 7.53 -7.05
C GLN A 131 -17.67 6.22 -7.77
N LEU A 132 -16.69 5.33 -7.80
CA LEU A 132 -16.76 4.01 -8.39
C LEU A 132 -16.89 2.99 -7.27
N MET A 133 -17.95 2.18 -7.28
CA MET A 133 -18.22 1.15 -6.26
C MET A 133 -18.07 -0.26 -6.84
N SER A 134 -17.40 -1.14 -6.11
CA SER A 134 -17.23 -2.55 -6.50
C SER A 134 -18.51 -3.36 -6.23
N ILE A 135 -18.84 -4.29 -7.14
CA ILE A 135 -19.91 -5.28 -6.93
C ILE A 135 -19.35 -6.45 -6.11
N ALA A 136 -20.16 -7.01 -5.20
CA ALA A 136 -19.80 -8.17 -4.40
C ALA A 136 -19.29 -9.39 -5.21
N ALA A 137 -19.71 -9.51 -6.48
CA ALA A 137 -19.32 -10.59 -7.40
C ALA A 137 -17.91 -10.44 -8.00
N SER A 138 -17.33 -9.24 -7.97
CA SER A 138 -16.04 -8.90 -8.60
C SER A 138 -15.31 -7.86 -7.78
N ARG A 139 -14.67 -8.35 -6.72
CA ARG A 139 -13.86 -7.52 -5.82
C ARG A 139 -12.55 -7.16 -6.51
N MET A 140 -12.30 -5.85 -6.63
CA MET A 140 -10.98 -5.36 -7.00
C MET A 140 -10.06 -5.51 -5.80
N THR A 141 -8.87 -6.06 -6.04
CA THR A 141 -7.93 -6.40 -4.98
C THR A 141 -6.61 -5.69 -5.22
N MET A 142 -5.97 -5.26 -4.15
CA MET A 142 -4.67 -4.61 -4.19
C MET A 142 -3.77 -5.12 -3.07
N GLN A 143 -2.46 -4.99 -3.24
CA GLN A 143 -1.49 -5.20 -2.18
C GLN A 143 -1.06 -3.86 -1.60
N LEU A 144 -1.11 -3.74 -0.27
CA LEU A 144 -0.59 -2.60 0.46
C LEU A 144 0.74 -2.98 1.12
N PHE A 145 1.73 -2.12 0.95
CA PHE A 145 3.04 -2.25 1.56
C PHE A 145 3.30 -1.09 2.50
N ALA A 146 3.60 -1.42 3.76
CA ALA A 146 3.88 -0.42 4.79
C ALA A 146 5.25 -0.67 5.44
N PRO A 147 6.12 0.35 5.53
CA PRO A 147 7.36 0.26 6.28
C PRO A 147 7.06 0.17 7.77
N LEU A 148 7.60 -0.86 8.43
CA LEU A 148 7.45 -1.11 9.85
C LEU A 148 8.82 -1.29 10.51
N GLU A 149 8.96 -0.78 11.73
CA GLU A 149 10.15 -0.98 12.55
C GLU A 149 9.84 -1.93 13.70
N LEU A 150 10.61 -3.01 13.87
CA LEU A 150 10.45 -3.91 15.00
C LEU A 150 10.93 -3.20 16.29
N ILE A 151 10.04 -3.07 17.28
CA ILE A 151 10.37 -2.40 18.55
C ILE A 151 10.35 -3.35 19.75
N SER A 152 9.63 -4.47 19.67
CA SER A 152 9.60 -5.46 20.74
C SER A 152 9.20 -6.84 20.22
N VAL A 153 9.64 -7.88 20.93
CA VAL A 153 9.22 -9.27 20.74
C VAL A 153 8.65 -9.74 22.07
N GLU A 154 7.38 -10.10 22.08
CA GLU A 154 6.73 -10.61 23.28
C GLU A 154 6.73 -12.14 23.28
N LEU A 155 7.16 -12.72 24.40
CA LEU A 155 7.20 -14.16 24.60
C LEU A 155 6.02 -14.63 25.46
N ALA A 156 5.52 -15.82 25.17
CA ALA A 156 4.62 -16.55 26.05
C ALA A 156 5.39 -17.20 27.21
N PRO A 157 4.71 -17.68 28.27
CA PRO A 157 5.38 -18.32 29.42
C PRO A 157 6.24 -19.54 29.05
N ASN A 158 5.95 -20.19 27.92
CA ASN A 158 6.72 -21.30 27.36
C ASN A 158 7.93 -20.85 26.51
N LEU A 159 8.26 -19.56 26.52
CA LEU A 159 9.34 -18.93 25.74
C LEU A 159 9.15 -18.96 24.22
N GLU A 160 7.95 -19.33 23.73
CA GLU A 160 7.60 -19.16 22.33
C GLU A 160 7.27 -17.70 22.02
N ILE A 161 7.52 -17.27 20.78
CA ILE A 161 7.14 -15.93 20.32
C ILE A 161 5.61 -15.85 20.29
N ARG A 162 5.06 -14.98 21.14
CA ARG A 162 3.62 -14.69 21.18
C ARG A 162 3.25 -13.70 20.10
N GLN A 163 3.99 -12.60 19.99
CA GLN A 163 3.77 -11.57 18.99
C GLN A 163 4.99 -10.68 18.79
N LEU A 164 5.10 -10.13 17.58
CA LEU A 164 6.02 -9.05 17.25
C LEU A 164 5.27 -7.72 17.38
N VAL A 165 5.88 -6.73 18.03
CA VAL A 165 5.34 -5.38 18.14
C VAL A 165 6.13 -4.47 17.23
N MET A 166 5.43 -3.92 16.25
CA MET A 166 5.98 -3.13 15.17
C MET A 166 5.48 -1.69 15.26
N ARG A 167 6.36 -0.73 14.98
CA ARG A 167 6.05 0.70 14.93
C ARG A 167 5.90 1.15 13.49
N CYS A 168 4.82 1.88 13.20
CA CYS A 168 4.69 2.66 11.97
C CYS A 168 5.36 4.02 12.18
N ARG A 169 6.25 4.42 11.27
CA ARG A 169 6.94 5.73 11.34
C ARG A 169 6.23 6.85 10.59
N GLY A 170 5.15 6.51 9.90
CA GLY A 170 4.32 7.41 9.16
C GLY A 170 3.12 6.66 8.59
N ASN A 171 2.32 7.38 7.82
CA ASN A 171 1.12 6.89 7.14
C ASN A 171 1.33 6.68 5.63
N ALA A 172 2.54 6.95 5.12
CA ALA A 172 2.91 6.66 3.75
C ALA A 172 3.00 5.15 3.52
N VAL A 173 2.27 4.68 2.52
CA VAL A 173 2.19 3.29 2.08
C VAL A 173 2.38 3.21 0.57
N ARG A 174 2.70 2.02 0.08
CA ARG A 174 2.71 1.72 -1.36
C ARG A 174 1.56 0.79 -1.69
N VAL A 175 0.91 1.04 -2.81
CA VAL A 175 -0.15 0.19 -3.33
C VAL A 175 0.29 -0.41 -4.65
N SER A 176 0.15 -1.72 -4.80
CA SER A 176 0.34 -2.42 -6.06
C SER A 176 -0.93 -3.12 -6.52
N LEU A 177 -1.23 -2.97 -7.80
CA LEU A 177 -2.24 -3.74 -8.54
C LEU A 177 -1.59 -4.86 -9.38
N ASN A 178 -0.32 -5.15 -9.15
CA ASN A 178 0.39 -6.27 -9.73
C ASN A 178 1.13 -7.03 -8.62
N SER A 179 0.69 -8.26 -8.33
CA SER A 179 1.30 -9.10 -7.31
C SER A 179 2.65 -9.73 -7.72
N GLN A 180 3.10 -9.56 -8.97
CA GLN A 180 4.29 -10.22 -9.52
C GLN A 180 5.57 -9.37 -9.50
N SER A 181 5.50 -8.06 -9.24
CA SER A 181 6.69 -7.20 -9.17
C SER A 181 7.14 -6.97 -7.72
N SER A 182 8.46 -6.86 -7.50
CA SER A 182 9.01 -6.53 -6.18
C SER A 182 8.42 -5.19 -5.69
N PRO A 183 7.69 -5.16 -4.56
CA PRO A 183 6.90 -4.00 -4.16
C PRO A 183 7.72 -2.80 -3.71
N ALA A 184 8.95 -3.06 -3.23
CA ALA A 184 9.90 -2.02 -2.85
C ALA A 184 10.18 -1.02 -3.99
N GLN A 185 9.95 -1.40 -5.26
CA GLN A 185 10.30 -0.59 -6.42
C GLN A 185 9.12 -0.16 -7.31
N SER A 186 7.98 -0.86 -7.30
CA SER A 186 6.99 -0.74 -8.40
C SER A 186 5.56 -0.28 -8.02
N GLY A 187 5.27 0.04 -6.76
CA GLY A 187 3.94 0.50 -6.31
C GLY A 187 3.74 2.02 -6.40
N ALA A 188 2.47 2.45 -6.49
CA ALA A 188 2.10 3.87 -6.36
C ALA A 188 2.06 4.29 -4.89
N SER A 189 2.49 5.51 -4.58
CA SER A 189 2.55 6.03 -3.21
C SER A 189 1.21 6.62 -2.78
N PHE A 190 0.77 6.23 -1.58
CA PHE A 190 -0.46 6.72 -0.95
C PHE A 190 -0.21 7.04 0.51
N GLU A 191 -1.08 7.83 1.10
CA GLU A 191 -1.15 8.12 2.52
C GLU A 191 -2.42 7.49 3.09
N ALA A 192 -2.30 6.74 4.19
CA ALA A 192 -3.43 6.25 4.96
C ALA A 192 -4.01 7.38 5.83
N THR A 193 -5.01 8.08 5.31
CA THR A 193 -5.58 9.30 5.92
C THR A 193 -6.72 9.02 6.90
N ARG A 194 -7.34 7.84 6.83
CA ARG A 194 -8.35 7.41 7.81
C ARG A 194 -8.25 5.90 8.02
N VAL A 195 -8.28 5.50 9.28
CA VAL A 195 -8.28 4.09 9.69
C VAL A 195 -9.47 3.84 10.60
N GLN A 196 -10.30 2.88 10.22
CA GLN A 196 -11.43 2.41 11.01
C GLN A 196 -11.09 1.04 11.57
N LEU A 197 -11.27 0.89 12.88
CA LEU A 197 -11.02 -0.37 13.57
C LEU A 197 -12.35 -1.01 13.99
N ASP A 198 -12.39 -2.34 13.96
CA ASP A 198 -13.48 -3.12 14.53
C ASP A 198 -13.42 -3.18 16.07
N GLN A 199 -14.37 -3.89 16.69
CA GLN A 199 -14.43 -4.07 18.15
C GLN A 199 -13.21 -4.80 18.73
N SER A 200 -12.49 -5.57 17.91
CA SER A 200 -11.26 -6.29 18.28
C SER A 200 -10.00 -5.45 18.02
N ARG A 201 -10.16 -4.17 17.67
CA ARG A 201 -9.07 -3.26 17.25
C ARG A 201 -8.29 -3.74 16.04
N ARG A 202 -8.95 -4.47 15.12
CA ARG A 202 -8.38 -4.83 13.81
C ARG A 202 -8.86 -3.85 12.76
N ILE A 203 -8.11 -3.72 11.66
CA ILE A 203 -8.50 -2.86 10.54
C ILE A 203 -9.81 -3.38 9.95
N ASP A 204 -10.86 -2.58 10.04
CA ASP A 204 -12.11 -2.81 9.30
C ASP A 204 -12.03 -2.13 7.92
N GLU A 205 -11.57 -0.88 7.90
CA GLU A 205 -11.45 -0.11 6.66
C GLU A 205 -10.35 0.95 6.71
N LEU A 206 -9.71 1.19 5.57
CA LEU A 206 -8.71 2.22 5.32
C LEU A 206 -9.22 3.18 4.24
N THR A 207 -8.91 4.46 4.39
CA THR A 207 -8.95 5.45 3.30
C THR A 207 -7.53 5.82 2.92
N LEU A 208 -7.20 5.64 1.65
CA LEU A 208 -5.89 5.93 1.05
C LEU A 208 -6.03 7.10 0.07
N THR A 209 -5.17 8.10 0.16
CA THR A 209 -5.11 9.23 -0.77
C THR A 209 -3.74 9.27 -1.44
N PRO A 210 -3.63 9.55 -2.75
CA PRO A 210 -2.32 9.59 -3.40
C PRO A 210 -1.41 10.65 -2.78
N ILE A 211 -0.12 10.33 -2.67
CA ILE A 211 0.92 11.31 -2.33
C ILE A 211 1.40 11.93 -3.64
N ALA A 212 1.34 13.26 -3.73
CA ALA A 212 1.79 14.02 -4.91
C ALA A 212 3.32 14.01 -5.06
#